data_AF-A0A533ZA02-F1
#
_entry.id   AF-A0A533ZA02-F1
#
_cell.length_a   1.000
_cell.length_b   1.000
_cell.length_c   1.000
_cell.angle_alpha   90.00
_cell.angle_beta   90.00
_cell.angle_gamma   90.00
#
_symmetry.space_group_name_H-M   'P 1'
#
loop_
_entity.id
_entity.type
_entity.pdbx_description
1 polymer ?
#
loop_
_entity_poly.entity_id
_entity_poly.type
_entity_poly.pdbx_seq_one_letter_code
_entity_poly.pdbx_strand_id
1 'polypeptide(L)' 'MLVAGLTAVSCTGDNARELFETAQFEERQNNADHTKQLYREIAERYPQSPYAGRASDRLRELDRPKPAAP' A
#
# COMPACT_ATOMS: atom_id res chain seq x y z
N MET A 1 -23.61 33.38 -10.56
CA MET A 1 -23.72 32.71 -9.25
C MET A 1 -23.00 31.38 -9.34
N LEU A 2 -21.85 31.25 -8.66
CA LEU A 2 -21.09 30.01 -8.55
C LEU A 2 -21.72 29.12 -7.47
N VAL A 3 -22.15 27.92 -7.86
CA VAL A 3 -22.53 26.82 -6.97
C VAL A 3 -21.59 25.67 -7.35
N ALA A 4 -20.54 25.43 -6.57
CA ALA A 4 -20.48 24.43 -5.51
C ALA A 4 -20.77 23.00 -6.01
N GLY A 5 -19.76 22.13 -5.91
CA GLY A 5 -19.90 20.71 -6.19
C GLY A 5 -18.60 20.01 -6.55
N LEU A 6 -17.57 20.12 -5.70
CA LEU A 6 -16.37 19.28 -5.83
C LEU A 6 -16.73 17.87 -5.37
N THR A 7 -17.38 17.09 -6.25
CA THR A 7 -17.59 15.65 -6.03
C THR A 7 -16.26 14.94 -6.23
N ALA A 8 -15.47 14.86 -5.17
CA ALA A 8 -14.23 14.09 -5.07
C ALA A 8 -14.52 12.58 -4.98
N VAL A 9 -15.26 12.04 -5.95
CA VAL A 9 -15.53 10.61 -6.11
C VAL A 9 -14.98 10.24 -7.47
N SER A 10 -13.78 9.62 -7.50
CA SER A 10 -13.27 8.75 -8.59
C SER A 10 -11.73 8.71 -8.75
N CYS A 11 -10.91 8.82 -7.68
CA CYS A 11 -9.43 8.63 -7.84
C CYS A 11 -8.74 7.83 -6.72
N THR A 12 -9.46 7.09 -5.87
CA THR A 12 -8.83 6.40 -4.73
C THR A 12 -8.77 4.87 -4.85
N GLY A 13 -9.58 4.25 -5.71
CA GLY A 13 -9.62 2.79 -5.87
C GLY A 13 -8.47 2.22 -6.71
N ASP A 14 -8.27 2.75 -7.91
CA ASP A 14 -7.27 2.24 -8.87
C ASP A 14 -5.84 2.47 -8.37
N ASN A 15 -5.59 3.61 -7.72
CA ASN A 15 -4.27 3.95 -7.18
C ASN A 15 -3.79 2.99 -6.08
N ALA A 16 -4.68 2.51 -5.21
CA ALA A 16 -4.30 1.60 -4.13
C ALA A 16 -3.88 0.22 -4.67
N ARG A 17 -4.57 -0.24 -5.73
CA ARG A 17 -4.26 -1.49 -6.41
C ARG A 17 -2.90 -1.42 -7.09
N GLU A 18 -2.67 -0.38 -7.88
CA GLU A 18 -1.42 -0.20 -8.62
C GLU A 18 -0.21 -0.12 -7.68
N LEU A 19 -0.31 0.68 -6.61
CA LEU A 19 0.73 0.73 -5.58
C LEU A 19 0.98 -0.64 -4.95
N PHE A 20 -0.07 -1.44 -4.70
CA PHE A 20 0.09 -2.78 -4.14
C PHE A 20 0.78 -3.74 -5.12
N GLU A 21 0.46 -3.66 -6.41
CA GLU A 21 1.11 -4.44 -7.46
C GLU A 21 2.59 -4.05 -7.62
N THR A 22 2.91 -2.76 -7.57
CA THR A 22 4.30 -2.26 -7.55
C THR A 22 5.05 -2.73 -6.31
N ALA A 23 4.45 -2.64 -5.12
CA ALA A 23 5.07 -3.11 -3.89
C ALA A 23 5.46 -4.60 -3.97
N GLN A 24 4.56 -5.44 -4.51
CA GLN A 24 4.84 -6.86 -4.73
C GLN A 24 5.91 -7.09 -5.80
N PHE A 25 5.99 -6.25 -6.83
CA PHE A 25 7.07 -6.33 -7.82
C PHE A 25 8.43 -6.03 -7.18
N GLU A 26 8.53 -4.92 -6.45
CA GLU A 26 9.74 -4.50 -5.72
C GLU A 26 10.15 -5.53 -4.67
N GLU A 27 9.18 -6.17 -3.99
CA GLU A 27 9.46 -7.23 -3.01
C GLU A 27 10.19 -8.40 -3.69
N ARG A 28 9.76 -8.80 -4.89
CA ARG A 28 10.43 -9.85 -5.68
C ARG A 28 11.83 -9.43 -6.17
N GLN A 29 12.09 -8.14 -6.30
CA GLN A 29 13.40 -7.58 -6.65
C GLN A 29 14.32 -7.39 -5.44
N ASN A 30 13.92 -7.84 -4.23
CA ASN A 30 14.62 -7.64 -2.96
C ASN A 30 14.85 -6.16 -2.59
N ASN A 31 13.99 -5.25 -3.06
CA ASN A 31 14.07 -3.83 -2.71
C ASN A 31 13.26 -3.51 -1.44
N ALA A 32 13.71 -4.06 -0.31
CA ALA A 32 12.93 -4.09 0.93
C ALA A 32 12.52 -2.70 1.45
N ASP A 33 13.38 -1.68 1.32
CA ASP A 33 13.09 -0.34 1.83
C ASP A 33 11.94 0.31 1.04
N HIS A 34 12.01 0.25 -0.29
CA HIS A 34 10.95 0.80 -1.14
C HIS A 34 9.65 0.01 -1.02
N THR A 35 9.73 -1.33 -0.94
CA THR A 35 8.57 -2.19 -0.67
C THR A 35 7.82 -1.76 0.60
N LYS A 36 8.54 -1.53 1.71
CA LYS A 36 7.92 -1.10 2.97
C LYS A 36 7.29 0.28 2.87
N GLN A 37 7.92 1.21 2.15
CA GLN A 37 7.36 2.54 1.90
C GLN A 37 6.02 2.46 1.15
N LEU A 38 5.96 1.68 0.07
CA LEU A 38 4.75 1.53 -0.73
C LEU A 38 3.61 0.89 0.08
N TYR A 39 3.89 -0.15 0.87
CA TYR A 39 2.87 -0.74 1.74
C TYR A 39 2.35 0.23 2.81
N ARG A 40 3.23 1.03 3.41
CA ARG A 40 2.83 2.07 4.36
C ARG A 40 1.95 3.13 3.70
N GLU A 41 2.34 3.59 2.51
CA GLU A 41 1.58 4.57 1.75
C GLU A 41 0.17 4.07 1.42
N ILE A 42 0.02 2.78 1.06
CA ILE A 42 -1.29 2.18 0.80
C ILE A 42 -2.18 2.23 2.05
N ALA A 43 -1.62 1.83 3.20
CA ALA A 43 -2.35 1.81 4.47
C ALA A 43 -2.78 3.20 4.95
N GLU A 44 -1.93 4.21 4.75
CA GLU A 44 -2.18 5.59 5.19
C GLU A 44 -3.11 6.36 4.24
N ARG A 45 -2.89 6.27 2.92
CA ARG A 45 -3.63 7.06 1.93
C ARG A 45 -4.95 6.42 1.50
N TYR A 46 -5.07 5.10 1.60
CA TYR A 46 -6.23 4.36 1.14
C TYR A 46 -6.84 3.45 2.22
N PRO A 47 -7.13 3.95 3.44
CA PRO A 47 -7.51 3.11 4.58
C PRO A 47 -8.81 2.32 4.38
N GLN A 48 -9.69 2.76 3.47
CA GLN A 48 -10.94 2.05 3.14
C GLN A 48 -10.79 1.06 1.98
N SER A 49 -9.60 0.99 1.35
CA SER A 49 -9.32 0.08 0.25
C SER A 49 -9.11 -1.34 0.76
N PRO A 50 -9.58 -2.38 0.04
CA PRO A 50 -9.23 -3.76 0.37
C PRO A 50 -7.71 -4.03 0.36
N TYR A 51 -6.92 -3.17 -0.31
CA TYR A 51 -5.47 -3.27 -0.35
C TYR A 51 -4.77 -2.74 0.92
N ALA A 52 -5.41 -1.87 1.72
CA ALA A 52 -4.80 -1.34 2.94
C ALA A 52 -4.59 -2.41 4.02
N GLY A 53 -5.58 -3.31 4.20
CA GLY A 53 -5.43 -4.46 5.11
C GLY A 53 -4.28 -5.37 4.66
N ARG A 54 -4.26 -5.74 3.39
CA ARG A 54 -3.22 -6.58 2.80
C ARG A 54 -1.82 -5.96 2.91
N ALA A 55 -1.72 -4.66 2.66
CA ALA A 55 -0.46 -3.92 2.76
C ALA A 55 0.05 -3.89 4.21
N SER A 56 -0.85 -3.65 5.17
CA SER A 56 -0.51 -3.66 6.60
C SER A 56 -0.01 -5.03 7.06
N ASP A 57 -0.64 -6.11 6.61
CA ASP A 57 -0.23 -7.47 6.96
C ASP A 57 1.15 -7.82 6.38
N ARG A 58 1.40 -7.47 5.11
CA ARG A 58 2.72 -7.68 4.51
C ARG A 58 3.80 -6.83 5.17
N LEU A 59 3.50 -5.59 5.56
CA LEU A 59 4.45 -4.75 6.30
C LEU A 59 4.88 -5.43 7.62
N ARG A 60 3.93 -6.00 8.37
CA ARG A 60 4.21 -6.76 9.61
C ARG A 60 5.09 -7.99 9.37
N GLU A 61 4.89 -8.68 8.25
CA GLU A 61 5.69 -9.84 7.88
C GLU A 61 7.12 -9.44 7.51
N LEU A 62 7.30 -8.33 6.78
CA LEU A 62 8.60 -7.80 6.38
C LEU A 62 9.38 -7.16 7.55
N ASP A 63 8.69 -6.70 8.59
CA ASP A 63 9.30 -6.19 9.82
C ASP A 63 9.59 -7.30 10.84
N ARG A 64 9.04 -8.51 10.64
CA ARG A 64 9.35 -9.63 11.51
C ARG A 64 10.83 -9.99 11.35
N PRO A 65 11.57 -10.15 12.46
CA PRO A 65 12.93 -10.66 12.39
C PRO A 65 12.91 -12.03 11.71
N LYS A 66 13.77 -12.24 10.71
CA LYS A 66 13.94 -13.57 10.12
C LYS A 66 14.33 -14.53 11.25
N PRO A 67 13.60 -15.63 11.48
CA PRO A 67 14.00 -16.59 12.49
C PRO A 67 15.44 -17.04 12.21
N ALA A 68 16.25 -17.15 13.25
CA ALA A 68 17.56 -17.76 13.13
C ALA A 68 17.35 -19.17 12.55
N ALA A 69 18.07 -19.49 11.46
CA ALA A 69 18.03 -20.83 10.90
C ALA A 69 18.51 -21.83 11.97
N PRO A 70 17.91 -23.04 12.06
CA PRO A 70 18.37 -24.07 12.97
C PRO A 70 19.81 -24.50 12.66
#